data_AF-A0A1G8LKR7-F1
#
_entry.id   AF-A0A1G8LKR7-F1
#
_cell.length_a   1.000
_cell.length_b   1.000
_cell.length_c   1.000
_cell.angle_alpha   90.00
_cell.angle_beta   90.00
_cell.angle_gamma   90.00
#
_symmetry.space_group_name_H-M   'P 1'
#
loop_
_entity.id
_entity.type
_entity.pdbx_description
1 polymer ?
#
loop_
_entity_poly.entity_id
_entity_poly.type
_entity_poly.pdbx_seq_one_letter_code
_entity_poly.pdbx_strand_id
1 'polypeptide(L)' 'MRHPMLASPTSCAYRFAVYSGAYKFDLTAEPEQPQALFADQEIAKAYASGKWPTTYEVIDLWEPYP' A
#
# COMPACT_ATOMS: atom_id res chain seq x y z
N MET A 1 0.40 -24.14 9.35
CA MET A 1 0.79 -24.59 8.00
C MET A 1 0.30 -23.58 6.99
N ARG A 2 1.08 -23.28 5.94
CA ARG A 2 0.60 -22.46 4.81
C ARG A 2 -0.37 -23.30 3.98
N HIS A 3 -1.45 -22.68 3.50
CA HIS A 3 -2.41 -23.36 2.63
C HIS A 3 -1.73 -23.67 1.28
N PRO A 4 -1.88 -24.89 0.71
CA PRO A 4 -1.10 -25.33 -0.46
C PRO A 4 -1.36 -24.51 -1.74
N MET A 5 -2.48 -23.79 -1.80
CA MET A 5 -2.82 -22.92 -2.93
C MET A 5 -2.27 -21.48 -2.81
N LEU A 6 -1.56 -21.16 -1.71
CA LEU A 6 -0.98 -19.83 -1.53
C LEU A 6 0.47 -19.82 -2.02
N ALA A 7 0.75 -18.98 -3.01
CA ALA A 7 2.12 -18.69 -3.40
C ALA A 7 2.87 -18.03 -2.23
N SER A 8 4.18 -18.28 -2.14
CA SER A 8 5.00 -17.50 -1.20
C SER A 8 5.05 -16.06 -1.67
N PRO A 9 4.81 -15.07 -0.78
CA PRO A 9 4.90 -13.67 -1.16
C PRO A 9 6.36 -13.33 -1.45
N THR A 10 6.66 -13.01 -2.71
CA THR A 10 7.96 -12.48 -3.11
C THR A 10 7.89 -10.96 -2.99
N SER A 11 8.72 -10.36 -2.14
CA SER A 11 8.68 -8.91 -1.86
C SER A 11 8.83 -8.06 -3.13
N CYS A 12 9.69 -8.47 -4.07
CA CYS A 12 9.86 -7.76 -5.34
C CYS A 12 8.66 -7.86 -6.29
N ALA A 13 7.66 -8.69 -6.01
CA ALA A 13 6.44 -8.76 -6.82
C ALA A 13 5.43 -7.66 -6.48
N TYR A 14 5.62 -6.93 -5.39
CA TYR A 14 4.72 -5.87 -4.96
C TYR A 14 5.33 -4.51 -5.26
N ARG A 15 4.83 -3.88 -6.33
CA ARG A 15 5.31 -2.59 -6.84
C ARG A 15 4.67 -1.41 -6.15
N PHE A 16 3.43 -1.53 -5.69
CA PHE A 16 2.66 -0.40 -5.17
C PHE A 16 2.46 -0.53 -3.67
N ALA A 17 2.72 0.57 -2.95
CA ALA A 17 2.46 0.68 -1.53
C ALA A 17 1.28 1.63 -1.27
N VAL A 18 0.34 1.21 -0.44
CA VAL A 18 -0.81 2.02 -0.02
C VAL A 18 -0.56 2.59 1.37
N TYR A 19 -0.71 3.90 1.48
CA TYR A 19 -0.64 4.67 2.71
C TYR A 19 -2.02 5.25 3.03
N SER A 20 -2.39 5.31 4.32
CA SER A 20 -3.68 5.86 4.75
C SER A 20 -3.80 7.37 4.57
N GLY A 21 -2.67 8.08 4.58
CA GLY A 21 -2.61 9.53 4.63
C GLY A 21 -2.98 10.10 6.00
N ALA A 22 -2.89 9.33 7.08
CA ALA A 22 -3.21 9.76 8.43
C ALA A 22 -2.28 10.90 8.91
N TYR A 23 -1.08 10.98 8.35
CA TYR A 23 -0.14 12.08 8.58
C TYR A 23 -0.73 13.44 8.17
N LYS A 24 -1.66 13.49 7.21
CA LYS A 24 -2.34 14.72 6.76
C LYS A 24 -3.25 15.32 7.84
N PHE A 25 -3.55 14.57 8.89
CA PHE A 25 -4.39 14.98 10.02
C PHE A 25 -3.64 14.99 11.36
N ASP A 26 -2.31 14.90 11.35
CA ASP A 26 -1.50 14.76 12.58
C ASP A 26 -1.92 13.56 13.45
N LEU A 27 -2.38 12.48 12.82
CA LEU A 27 -2.80 11.25 13.51
C LEU A 27 -1.67 10.21 13.64
N THR A 28 -0.44 10.52 13.21
CA THR A 28 0.72 9.62 13.28
C THR A 28 1.88 10.29 14.04
N ALA A 29 2.58 9.52 14.87
CA ALA A 29 3.76 9.99 15.62
C ALA A 29 5.09 9.74 14.88
N GLU A 30 5.06 8.91 13.84
CA GLU A 30 6.22 8.49 13.03
C GLU A 30 5.87 8.60 11.54
N PRO A 31 6.88 8.54 10.63
CA PRO A 31 6.62 8.39 9.20
C PRO A 31 5.63 7.25 8.98
N GLU A 32 4.53 7.55 8.30
CA GLU A 32 3.47 6.58 8.07
C GLU A 32 4.04 5.35 7.37
N GLN A 33 3.71 4.16 7.89
CA GLN A 33 4.11 2.90 7.27
C GLN A 33 3.05 2.47 6.24
N PRO A 34 3.46 1.78 5.16
CA PRO A 34 2.51 1.28 4.18
C PRO A 34 1.54 0.30 4.85
N GLN A 35 0.24 0.55 4.66
CA GLN A 35 -0.84 -0.28 5.19
C GLN A 35 -1.05 -1.56 4.39
N ALA A 36 -0.69 -1.54 3.10
CA ALA A 36 -0.79 -2.69 2.20
C ALA A 36 0.15 -2.57 1.00
N LEU A 37 0.51 -3.72 0.43
CA LEU A 37 1.36 -3.84 -0.76
C LEU A 37 0.60 -4.56 -1.88
N PHE A 38 0.74 -4.08 -3.11
CA PHE A 38 0.05 -4.59 -4.29
C PHE A 38 0.98 -4.73 -5.48
N ALA A 39 0.74 -5.74 -6.32
CA ALA A 39 1.42 -5.90 -7.60
C ALA A 39 0.84 -4.97 -8.68
N ASP A 40 -0.43 -4.58 -8.53
CA ASP A 40 -1.20 -3.81 -9.51
C ASP A 40 -1.72 -2.49 -8.91
N GLN A 41 -1.61 -1.40 -9.68
CA GLN A 41 -1.94 -0.06 -9.23
C GLN A 41 -3.44 0.16 -9.08
N GLU A 42 -4.25 -0.38 -10.00
CA GLU A 42 -5.70 -0.15 -10.00
C GLU A 42 -6.36 -0.93 -8.86
N ILE A 43 -5.88 -2.14 -8.57
CA ILE A 43 -6.30 -2.90 -7.38
C ILE A 43 -5.91 -2.15 -6.10
N ALA A 44 -4.70 -1.59 -6.03
CA ALA A 44 -4.26 -0.79 -4.89
C ALA A 44 -5.18 0.42 -4.64
N LYS A 45 -5.51 1.17 -5.70
CA LYS A 45 -6.43 2.32 -5.65
C LYS A 45 -7.85 1.90 -5.24
N ALA A 46 -8.37 0.81 -5.80
CA ALA A 46 -9.70 0.31 -5.45
C ALA A 46 -9.77 -0.07 -3.96
N TYR A 47 -8.77 -0.81 -3.46
CA TYR A 47 -8.67 -1.16 -2.04
C TYR A 47 -8.59 0.09 -1.16
N ALA A 48 -7.75 1.05 -1.52
CA ALA A 48 -7.50 2.24 -0.72
C ALA A 48 -8.72 3.17 -0.68
N SER A 49 -9.37 3.41 -1.82
CA SER A 49 -10.58 4.24 -1.91
C SER A 49 -11.75 3.70 -1.08
N GLY A 50 -11.85 2.37 -0.94
CA GLY A 50 -12.85 1.73 -0.07
C GLY A 50 -12.60 1.92 1.43
N LYS A 51 -11.37 2.27 1.84
CA LYS A 51 -10.99 2.45 3.25
C LYS A 51 -10.82 3.91 3.65
N TRP A 52 -10.22 4.71 2.79
CA TRP A 52 -9.86 6.09 3.03
C TRP A 52 -10.27 6.92 1.83
N PRO A 53 -11.54 7.34 1.71
CA PRO A 53 -12.08 7.84 0.45
C PRO A 53 -11.35 9.05 -0.15
N THR A 54 -10.70 9.86 0.69
CA THR A 54 -10.13 11.15 0.28
C THR A 54 -8.66 11.35 0.64
N THR A 55 -8.05 10.44 1.41
CA THR A 55 -6.77 10.75 2.07
C THR A 55 -5.62 9.84 1.69
N TYR A 56 -5.92 8.66 1.13
CA TYR A 56 -4.92 7.67 0.78
C TYR A 56 -3.92 8.15 -0.25
N GLU A 57 -2.77 7.49 -0.26
CA GLU A 57 -1.76 7.59 -1.31
C GLU A 57 -1.36 6.21 -1.78
N VAL A 58 -1.10 6.09 -3.09
CA VAL A 58 -0.55 4.89 -3.71
C VAL A 58 0.78 5.27 -4.33
N ILE A 59 1.87 4.72 -3.79
CA ILE A 59 3.23 5.01 -4.20
C ILE A 59 3.76 3.85 -5.05
N ASP A 60 4.35 4.17 -6.20
CA ASP A 60 5.13 3.22 -6.99
C ASP A 60 6.54 3.08 -6.39
N LEU A 61 6.89 1.90 -5.93
CA LEU A 61 8.16 1.59 -5.28
C LEU A 61 9.31 1.40 -6.27
N TRP A 62 9.02 1.28 -7.57
CA TRP A 62 10.05 1.13 -8.61
C TRP A 62 10.38 2.44 -9.30
N GLU A 63 9.50 3.43 -9.19
CA GLU A 63 9.83 4.80 -9.56
C GLU A 63 10.69 5.42 -8.45
N PRO A 64 11.83 6.04 -8.79
CA PRO A 64 12.58 6.79 -7.81
C PRO A 64 11.71 7.92 -7.27
N TYR A 65 11.65 8.04 -5.95
CA TYR A 65 11.04 9.18 -5.27
C TYR A 65 11.70 10.47 -5.78
N PRO A 66 10.95 11.49 -6.24
CA PRO A 66 11.52 12.75 -6.72
C PRO A 66 12.29 13.52 -5.63
#